data_AF-A0A067SH83-F1
#
_entry.id   AF-A0A067SH83-F1
#
_cell.length_a   1.000
_cell.length_b   1.000
_cell.length_c   1.000
_cell.angle_alpha   90.00
_cell.angle_beta   90.00
_cell.angle_gamma   90.00
#
_symmetry.space_group_name_H-M   'P 1'
#
loop_
_entity.id
_entity.type
_entity.pdbx_description
1 polymer ?
#
loop_
_entity_poly.entity_id
_entity_poly.type
_entity_poly.pdbx_seq_one_letter_code
_entity_poly.pdbx_strand_id
1 'polypeptide(L)'
;MQNSLANNILLSGVNSGPSGRRSGPELFTNQAPTANNQQTLPNHTHADPTLVAPATGLAPPPERAVEASTAVIWDGWPDGDFSQLFTWNEFLASNKLAVHWACTALGGDKVGNDDAENWEQGKTTSRRCNGIIKCNNPLCMIVIRPQTRTVGIQKQLQEPCKCKGQLQQIPCRIVSRLHQFRHGVYYQNGGINGPQESVAEISPVLLNKDQIKAEKQKAKSKNKGPEDFISQFSAFEEKHPGFIRSREFGSVTVITVQTDFMASLLVKMEDQEESINGIVSDAAHGYWKIKTNLLIISSVYCPPLQCWVPGIISYSNGSSQEHYLHHFLALFEGIAIEAEKRDMNVTDELFGNVVDFGGGQRAGFIAAFIQFWRNRSENDRSIEELSTVATTLLKGCRQHFRAQVQRISNISAVVHPSL
;
A
#
# COMPACT_ATOMS: atom_id res chain seq x y z
N MET A 1 -42.08 42.21 -15.47
CA MET A 1 -42.20 42.85 -14.14
C MET A 1 -41.28 42.06 -13.19
N GLN A 2 -39.96 42.19 -13.25
CA GLN A 2 -39.11 43.21 -12.59
C GLN A 2 -39.30 43.35 -11.07
N ASN A 3 -38.32 42.81 -10.32
CA ASN A 3 -37.63 43.34 -9.12
C ASN A 3 -36.89 42.13 -8.48
N SER A 4 -35.60 41.86 -8.70
CA SER A 4 -34.38 42.60 -8.35
C SER A 4 -34.36 43.09 -6.90
N LEU A 5 -33.48 42.51 -6.08
CA LEU A 5 -32.62 43.25 -5.14
C LEU A 5 -31.43 42.35 -4.73
N ALA A 6 -30.27 42.71 -5.26
CA ALA A 6 -28.96 42.26 -4.81
C ALA A 6 -28.47 43.18 -3.68
N ASN A 7 -27.69 42.66 -2.74
CA ASN A 7 -26.86 43.46 -1.84
C ASN A 7 -25.43 42.92 -1.84
N ASN A 8 -24.55 43.68 -2.48
CA ASN A 8 -23.10 43.66 -2.34
C ASN A 8 -22.72 44.70 -1.27
N ILE A 9 -21.77 44.36 -0.38
CA ILE A 9 -21.02 45.35 0.41
C ILE A 9 -19.53 45.09 0.19
N LEU A 10 -18.85 46.13 -0.28
CA LEU A 10 -17.44 46.21 -0.62
C LEU A 10 -16.94 47.54 -0.03
N LEU A 11 -15.95 47.52 0.85
CA LEU A 11 -15.10 48.66 1.23
C LEU A 11 -13.69 48.10 1.54
N SER A 12 -12.72 48.27 0.63
CA SER A 12 -11.53 49.16 0.73
C SER A 12 -10.82 49.10 2.09
N GLY A 13 -9.53 48.78 2.24
CA GLY A 13 -8.37 49.02 1.39
C GLY A 13 -7.45 50.03 2.09
N VAL A 14 -6.33 49.59 2.68
CA VAL A 14 -5.21 50.48 3.07
C VAL A 14 -3.88 49.75 2.83
N ASN A 15 -3.07 50.36 1.95
CA ASN A 15 -1.69 50.03 1.63
C ASN A 15 -0.72 50.65 2.63
N SER A 16 0.32 49.92 3.01
CA SER A 16 1.63 50.50 3.38
C SER A 16 2.74 49.44 3.31
N GLY A 17 3.58 49.54 2.27
CA GLY A 17 4.99 49.09 2.33
C GLY A 17 5.86 50.15 3.03
N PRO A 18 7.20 50.00 3.15
CA PRO A 18 8.08 49.50 2.08
C PRO A 18 9.33 48.66 2.48
N SER A 19 9.95 48.10 1.42
CA SER A 19 11.39 47.92 1.17
C SER A 19 12.28 47.04 2.06
N GLY A 20 12.82 45.98 1.43
CA GLY A 20 14.06 45.29 1.82
C GLY A 20 14.63 44.53 0.62
N ARG A 21 15.82 44.94 0.15
CA ARG A 21 16.51 44.53 -1.10
C ARG A 21 17.39 43.27 -0.91
N ARG A 22 17.55 42.54 -2.03
CA ARG A 22 18.72 41.79 -2.56
C ARG A 22 19.26 40.58 -1.78
N SER A 23 19.27 39.41 -2.43
CA SER A 23 20.43 38.88 -3.19
C SER A 23 20.24 37.39 -3.56
N GLY A 24 20.63 36.99 -4.77
CA GLY A 24 20.65 35.61 -5.24
C GLY A 24 20.97 35.52 -6.74
N PRO A 25 22.13 34.94 -7.15
CA PRO A 25 22.68 35.09 -8.50
C PRO A 25 22.34 33.94 -9.48
N GLU A 26 22.33 34.35 -10.76
CA GLU A 26 22.90 33.72 -11.96
C GLU A 26 22.60 32.24 -12.29
N LEU A 27 21.75 32.09 -13.31
CA LEU A 27 21.69 30.92 -14.20
C LEU A 27 22.98 30.84 -15.04
N PHE A 28 23.72 29.76 -14.89
CA PHE A 28 24.66 29.28 -15.91
C PHE A 28 23.95 28.31 -16.85
N THR A 29 23.78 28.74 -18.09
CA THR A 29 23.54 27.91 -19.27
C THR A 29 24.84 27.19 -19.64
N ASN A 30 24.77 25.88 -19.89
CA ASN A 30 25.77 25.18 -20.68
C ASN A 30 25.04 24.23 -21.64
N GLN A 31 24.99 24.63 -22.91
CA GLN A 31 24.86 23.74 -24.05
C GLN A 31 26.26 23.27 -24.46
N ALA A 32 26.38 22.00 -24.86
CA ALA A 32 26.97 21.53 -26.12
C ALA A 32 27.20 19.99 -26.02
N PRO A 33 27.67 19.30 -27.07
CA PRO A 33 26.85 18.80 -28.18
C PRO A 33 27.02 17.28 -28.30
N THR A 34 26.17 16.58 -29.07
CA THR A 34 26.55 15.25 -29.55
C THR A 34 26.08 15.04 -30.97
N ALA A 35 27.08 14.79 -31.81
CA ALA A 35 27.01 14.59 -33.24
C ALA A 35 26.52 13.18 -33.59
N ASN A 36 25.80 13.11 -34.70
CA ASN A 36 25.52 11.91 -35.48
C ASN A 36 26.82 11.19 -35.88
N ASN A 37 26.80 9.86 -35.81
CA ASN A 37 27.36 8.99 -36.85
C ASN A 37 27.00 7.52 -36.56
N GLN A 38 26.07 6.95 -37.34
CA GLN A 38 26.06 5.52 -37.61
C GLN A 38 26.03 5.34 -39.13
N GLN A 39 27.19 4.93 -39.64
CA GLN A 39 27.38 4.43 -41.00
C GLN A 39 26.87 2.99 -41.07
N THR A 40 26.03 2.77 -42.08
CA THR A 40 25.62 1.50 -42.65
C THR A 40 26.78 0.82 -43.39
N LEU A 41 26.93 -0.49 -43.24
CA LEU A 41 27.60 -1.36 -44.21
C LEU A 41 26.83 -2.70 -44.35
N PRO A 42 26.86 -3.34 -45.54
CA PRO A 42 25.86 -4.30 -45.99
C PRO A 42 26.23 -5.77 -45.74
N ASN A 43 25.20 -6.62 -45.61
CA ASN A 43 25.33 -8.08 -45.59
C ASN A 43 25.06 -8.63 -47.00
N HIS A 44 26.04 -9.33 -47.58
CA HIS A 44 25.91 -10.08 -48.84
C HIS A 44 25.98 -11.59 -48.59
N THR A 45 24.86 -12.26 -48.91
CA THR A 45 24.72 -13.50 -49.70
C THR A 45 25.57 -14.76 -49.44
N HIS A 46 24.85 -15.83 -49.09
CA HIS A 46 24.84 -17.21 -49.64
C HIS A 46 26.14 -17.87 -50.15
N ALA A 47 26.45 -19.04 -49.56
CA ALA A 47 26.79 -20.26 -50.30
C ALA A 47 26.54 -21.51 -49.43
N ASP A 48 25.94 -22.52 -50.04
CA ASP A 48 25.64 -23.88 -49.57
C ASP A 48 26.54 -24.87 -50.37
N PRO A 49 26.36 -26.20 -50.28
CA PRO A 49 26.83 -27.16 -49.28
C PRO A 49 28.00 -28.04 -49.79
N THR A 50 28.68 -28.75 -48.88
CA THR A 50 29.54 -29.89 -49.26
C THR A 50 29.11 -31.17 -48.55
N LEU A 51 28.82 -32.16 -49.38
CA LEU A 51 28.48 -33.55 -49.11
C LEU A 51 29.60 -34.32 -48.39
N VAL A 52 29.29 -34.97 -47.27
CA VAL A 52 29.98 -36.20 -46.83
C VAL A 52 28.95 -37.14 -46.18
N ALA A 53 28.92 -38.38 -46.63
CA ALA A 53 28.24 -39.53 -46.01
C ALA A 53 29.26 -40.70 -45.95
N PRO A 54 28.94 -41.86 -45.34
CA PRO A 54 28.47 -42.08 -43.98
C PRO A 54 29.41 -43.07 -43.25
N ALA A 55 29.46 -43.02 -41.91
CA ALA A 55 30.07 -44.10 -41.12
C ALA A 55 29.03 -44.68 -40.16
N THR A 56 28.68 -45.93 -40.42
CA THR A 56 27.93 -46.86 -39.58
C THR A 56 28.60 -47.05 -38.22
N GLY A 57 27.84 -46.98 -37.13
CA GLY A 57 28.34 -47.40 -35.82
C GLY A 57 27.35 -47.22 -34.67
N LEU A 58 26.72 -48.33 -34.29
CA LEU A 58 26.21 -48.69 -32.96
C LEU A 58 25.06 -47.84 -32.37
N ALA A 59 23.95 -48.53 -32.10
CA ALA A 59 22.81 -48.00 -31.37
C ALA A 59 23.24 -47.51 -29.97
N PRO A 60 22.84 -46.29 -29.55
CA PRO A 60 23.10 -45.82 -28.19
C PRO A 60 22.29 -46.65 -27.18
N PRO A 61 22.77 -46.80 -25.93
CA PRO A 61 22.02 -47.47 -24.88
C PRO A 61 20.73 -46.71 -24.59
N PRO A 62 19.67 -47.37 -24.08
CA PRO A 62 18.40 -46.72 -23.79
C PRO A 62 18.65 -45.56 -22.83
N GLU A 63 18.31 -44.38 -23.32
CA GLU A 63 18.32 -43.11 -22.62
C GLU A 63 17.48 -43.28 -21.36
N ARG A 64 18.16 -43.37 -20.22
CA ARG A 64 17.54 -43.45 -18.91
C ARG A 64 16.75 -42.15 -18.76
N ALA A 65 15.43 -42.24 -18.82
CA ALA A 65 14.54 -41.11 -18.63
C ALA A 65 14.93 -40.42 -17.33
N VAL A 66 15.63 -39.30 -17.46
CA VAL A 66 15.86 -38.37 -16.37
C VAL A 66 14.48 -37.79 -16.12
N GLU A 67 13.83 -38.26 -15.06
CA GLU A 67 12.63 -37.62 -14.54
C GLU A 67 12.91 -36.12 -14.49
N ALA A 68 12.12 -35.35 -15.24
CA ALA A 68 12.28 -33.92 -15.33
C ALA A 68 12.20 -33.37 -13.90
N SER A 69 13.36 -33.00 -13.36
CA SER A 69 13.49 -32.25 -12.12
C SER A 69 12.48 -31.12 -12.21
N THR A 70 11.47 -31.16 -11.35
CA THR A 70 10.54 -30.04 -11.17
C THR A 70 11.40 -28.89 -10.69
N ALA A 71 11.85 -28.05 -11.64
CA ALA A 71 12.74 -26.94 -11.36
C ALA A 71 12.07 -26.06 -10.32
N VAL A 72 12.51 -26.16 -9.07
CA VAL A 72 12.05 -25.30 -8.00
C VAL A 72 12.50 -23.90 -8.37
N ILE A 73 11.52 -23.07 -8.77
CA ILE A 73 11.73 -21.68 -9.11
C ILE A 73 12.19 -20.97 -7.84
N TRP A 74 13.42 -20.45 -7.86
CA TRP A 74 13.95 -19.71 -6.73
C TRP A 74 13.20 -18.39 -6.54
N ASP A 75 12.38 -18.32 -5.51
CA ASP A 75 11.53 -17.17 -5.19
C ASP A 75 12.17 -16.18 -4.18
N GLY A 76 13.36 -16.52 -3.67
CA GLY A 76 14.10 -15.74 -2.69
C GLY A 76 13.62 -15.90 -1.24
N TRP A 77 12.67 -16.80 -0.97
CA TRP A 77 12.14 -17.09 0.37
C TRP A 77 12.36 -18.57 0.73
N PRO A 78 13.63 -19.01 0.89
CA PRO A 78 13.88 -20.38 1.31
C PRO A 78 13.27 -20.60 2.70
N ASP A 79 12.28 -21.47 2.76
CA ASP A 79 11.60 -21.87 3.97
C ASP A 79 11.54 -23.40 4.07
N GLY A 80 11.56 -23.90 5.29
CA GLY A 80 11.68 -25.33 5.57
C GLY A 80 13.10 -25.90 5.39
N ASP A 81 13.22 -27.18 5.73
CA ASP A 81 14.46 -27.93 5.67
C ASP A 81 14.59 -28.58 4.29
N PHE A 82 15.44 -28.00 3.45
CA PHE A 82 15.66 -28.51 2.09
C PHE A 82 17.08 -28.26 1.62
N SER A 83 17.48 -29.05 0.63
CA SER A 83 18.72 -28.86 -0.09
C SER A 83 18.49 -29.05 -1.59
N GLN A 84 19.19 -28.27 -2.39
CA GLN A 84 19.03 -28.29 -3.84
C GLN A 84 20.35 -27.94 -4.53
N LEU A 85 20.63 -28.64 -5.63
CA LEU A 85 21.72 -28.31 -6.53
C LEU A 85 21.23 -27.33 -7.59
N PHE A 86 21.94 -26.23 -7.77
CA PHE A 86 21.71 -25.24 -8.82
C PHE A 86 22.89 -25.27 -9.79
N THR A 87 22.61 -25.31 -11.08
CA THR A 87 23.61 -25.05 -12.12
C THR A 87 24.11 -23.60 -12.03
N TRP A 88 25.25 -23.30 -12.63
CA TRP A 88 25.75 -21.92 -12.71
C TRP A 88 24.77 -20.97 -13.39
N ASN A 89 24.04 -21.44 -14.42
CA ASN A 89 23.04 -20.64 -15.11
C ASN A 89 21.86 -20.30 -14.18
N GLU A 90 21.33 -21.27 -13.44
CA GLU A 90 20.26 -21.04 -12.47
C GLU A 90 20.71 -20.15 -11.30
N PHE A 91 21.94 -20.34 -10.83
CA PHE A 91 22.55 -19.50 -9.81
C PHE A 91 22.63 -18.03 -10.26
N LEU A 92 23.04 -17.78 -11.50
CA LEU A 92 23.08 -16.41 -12.04
C LEU A 92 21.67 -15.85 -12.29
N ALA A 93 20.75 -16.66 -12.84
CA ALA A 93 19.37 -16.26 -13.10
C ALA A 93 18.59 -15.91 -11.81
N SER A 94 18.89 -16.61 -10.71
CA SER A 94 18.33 -16.35 -9.37
C SER A 94 18.99 -15.19 -8.61
N ASN A 95 19.80 -14.38 -9.29
CA ASN A 95 20.60 -13.32 -8.68
C ASN A 95 21.48 -13.85 -7.53
N LYS A 96 22.20 -14.94 -7.80
CA LYS A 96 23.12 -15.61 -6.87
C LYS A 96 22.43 -16.16 -5.62
N LEU A 97 21.22 -16.72 -5.81
CA LEU A 97 20.36 -17.22 -4.72
C LEU A 97 20.18 -16.17 -3.61
N ALA A 98 19.88 -14.93 -4.03
CA ALA A 98 19.58 -13.84 -3.11
C ALA A 98 18.38 -14.21 -2.23
N VAL A 99 18.46 -13.87 -0.95
CA VAL A 99 17.41 -14.19 0.03
C VAL A 99 16.80 -12.93 0.60
N HIS A 100 15.48 -12.97 0.69
CA HIS A 100 14.68 -11.90 1.24
C HIS A 100 14.57 -11.97 2.76
N TRP A 101 14.92 -13.07 3.44
CA TRP A 101 15.12 -13.04 4.89
C TRP A 101 16.23 -12.04 5.29
N ALA A 102 16.07 -11.38 6.44
CA ALA A 102 17.14 -10.57 6.99
C ALA A 102 18.22 -11.50 7.54
N CYS A 103 19.36 -11.60 6.85
CA CYS A 103 20.43 -12.52 7.24
C CYS A 103 21.74 -11.78 7.54
N THR A 104 22.52 -12.36 8.44
CA THR A 104 23.91 -11.99 8.68
C THR A 104 24.81 -13.06 8.09
N ALA A 105 25.82 -12.66 7.31
CA ALA A 105 26.85 -13.59 6.84
C ALA A 105 27.64 -14.10 8.06
N LEU A 106 27.78 -15.41 8.18
CA LEU A 106 28.66 -16.01 9.19
C LEU A 106 30.09 -15.93 8.63
N GLY A 107 30.94 -15.13 9.28
CA GLY A 107 32.36 -15.12 8.99
C GLY A 107 33.01 -16.44 9.40
N GLY A 108 34.09 -16.83 8.73
CA GLY A 108 34.88 -18.02 9.06
C GLY A 108 34.64 -19.24 8.17
N ASP A 109 33.48 -19.33 7.51
CA ASP A 109 33.13 -20.52 6.71
C ASP A 109 33.69 -20.51 5.27
N LYS A 110 34.55 -19.55 4.91
CA LYS A 110 35.16 -19.45 3.56
C LYS A 110 36.27 -20.49 3.36
N VAL A 111 35.93 -21.74 3.57
CA VAL A 111 36.80 -22.91 3.40
C VAL A 111 36.32 -23.66 2.15
N GLY A 112 37.25 -24.30 1.43
CA GLY A 112 36.97 -25.06 0.21
C GLY A 112 37.43 -24.37 -1.07
N ASN A 113 37.22 -25.04 -2.19
CA ASN A 113 37.69 -24.62 -3.52
C ASN A 113 36.50 -24.50 -4.50
N ASP A 114 36.42 -23.37 -5.20
CA ASP A 114 35.42 -23.13 -6.24
C ASP A 114 35.56 -24.14 -7.41
N ASP A 115 36.76 -24.72 -7.62
CA ASP A 115 37.03 -25.73 -8.65
C ASP A 115 36.89 -27.18 -8.17
N ALA A 116 36.37 -27.41 -6.96
CA ALA A 116 36.20 -28.76 -6.44
C ALA A 116 35.21 -29.58 -7.27
N GLU A 117 35.50 -30.87 -7.45
CA GLU A 117 34.65 -31.77 -8.25
C GLU A 117 33.33 -32.10 -7.53
N ASN A 118 33.40 -32.20 -6.19
CA ASN A 118 32.28 -32.47 -5.30
C ASN A 118 31.96 -31.25 -4.44
N TRP A 119 30.68 -31.04 -4.15
CA TRP A 119 30.20 -29.84 -3.45
C TRP A 119 30.68 -29.78 -2.00
N GLU A 120 30.95 -30.91 -1.35
CA GLU A 120 31.43 -31.00 0.03
C GLU A 120 32.82 -30.36 0.22
N GLN A 121 33.60 -30.29 -0.87
CA GLN A 121 34.90 -29.63 -0.93
C GLN A 121 34.82 -28.24 -1.54
N GLY A 122 33.61 -27.85 -1.97
CA GLY A 122 33.29 -26.55 -2.53
C GLY A 122 33.52 -25.43 -1.52
N LYS A 123 33.72 -24.22 -2.04
CA LYS A 123 33.83 -23.03 -1.20
C LYS A 123 32.50 -22.76 -0.52
N THR A 124 32.53 -22.84 0.80
CA THR A 124 31.33 -22.67 1.61
C THR A 124 31.10 -21.19 1.95
N THR A 125 29.84 -20.77 1.96
CA THR A 125 29.41 -19.53 2.60
C THR A 125 28.12 -19.78 3.36
N SER A 126 28.05 -19.29 4.60
CA SER A 126 26.88 -19.47 5.44
C SER A 126 26.23 -18.13 5.79
N ARG A 127 24.90 -18.14 5.92
CA ARG A 127 24.10 -17.00 6.35
C ARG A 127 23.11 -17.43 7.43
N ARG A 128 23.09 -16.71 8.54
CA ARG A 128 22.13 -16.94 9.64
C ARG A 128 20.98 -15.97 9.50
N CYS A 129 19.75 -16.46 9.60
CA CYS A 129 18.56 -15.61 9.68
C CYS A 129 18.56 -14.84 11.00
N ASN A 130 18.36 -13.52 10.94
CA ASN A 130 18.29 -12.64 12.10
C ASN A 130 16.94 -12.71 12.82
N GLY A 131 15.98 -13.47 12.28
CA GLY A 131 14.61 -13.55 12.77
C GLY A 131 13.84 -12.28 12.48
N ILE A 132 13.04 -11.84 13.45
CA ILE A 132 12.17 -10.66 13.33
C ILE A 132 12.25 -9.81 14.59
N ILE A 133 11.84 -8.55 14.51
CA ILE A 133 11.63 -7.68 15.67
C ILE A 133 10.13 -7.48 15.83
N LYS A 134 9.59 -7.76 17.02
CA LYS A 134 8.18 -7.52 17.37
C LYS A 134 8.07 -6.51 18.50
N CYS A 135 6.93 -5.85 18.59
CA CYS A 135 6.59 -5.09 19.78
C CYS A 135 6.25 -6.05 20.94
N ASN A 136 6.63 -5.67 22.17
CA ASN A 136 6.26 -6.39 23.38
C ASN A 136 4.79 -6.20 23.80
N ASN A 137 4.08 -5.25 23.19
CA ASN A 137 2.64 -5.09 23.38
C ASN A 137 1.91 -6.18 22.59
N PRO A 138 1.17 -7.11 23.23
CA PRO A 138 0.49 -8.21 22.55
C PRO A 138 -0.58 -7.75 21.56
N LEU A 139 -1.13 -6.56 21.74
CA LEU A 139 -2.12 -5.98 20.81
C LEU A 139 -1.46 -5.23 19.63
N CYS A 140 -0.13 -5.08 19.64
CA CYS A 140 0.60 -4.39 18.60
C CYS A 140 1.15 -5.39 17.57
N MET A 141 0.52 -5.41 16.39
CA MET A 141 0.90 -6.30 15.28
C MET A 141 2.12 -5.82 14.47
N ILE A 142 2.88 -4.85 14.98
CA ILE A 142 4.05 -4.33 14.26
C ILE A 142 5.17 -5.38 14.27
N VAL A 143 5.52 -5.83 13.08
CA VAL A 143 6.70 -6.66 12.81
C VAL A 143 7.69 -5.85 11.98
N ILE A 144 8.94 -5.81 12.43
CA ILE A 144 10.01 -5.03 11.82
C ILE A 144 11.09 -5.99 11.31
N ARG A 145 11.54 -5.74 10.07
CA ARG A 145 12.69 -6.40 9.48
C ARG A 145 13.97 -6.00 10.25
N PRO A 146 14.72 -6.95 10.83
CA PRO A 146 16.00 -6.63 11.44
C PRO A 146 17.00 -6.10 10.40
N GLN A 147 17.84 -5.16 10.80
CA GLN A 147 19.02 -4.80 10.02
C GLN A 147 20.01 -5.97 9.95
N THR A 148 20.93 -5.94 8.99
CA THR A 148 21.87 -7.04 8.73
C THR A 148 23.08 -7.04 9.66
N ARG A 149 23.35 -5.93 10.36
CA ARG A 149 24.46 -5.82 11.32
C ARG A 149 23.92 -5.76 12.73
N THR A 150 24.58 -6.43 13.67
CA THR A 150 24.20 -6.45 15.10
C THR A 150 24.02 -5.05 15.68
N VAL A 151 24.92 -4.11 15.38
CA VAL A 151 24.82 -2.70 15.83
C VAL A 151 23.53 -2.05 15.33
N GLY A 152 23.13 -2.34 14.09
CA GLY A 152 21.89 -1.84 13.51
C GLY A 152 20.66 -2.40 14.18
N ILE A 153 20.67 -3.70 14.49
CA ILE A 153 19.60 -4.37 15.24
C ILE A 153 19.48 -3.74 16.64
N GLN A 154 20.59 -3.54 17.36
CA GLN A 154 20.57 -2.91 18.68
C GLN A 154 19.99 -1.49 18.64
N LYS A 155 20.32 -0.71 17.61
CA LYS A 155 19.69 0.61 17.41
C LYS A 155 18.18 0.49 17.21
N GLN A 156 17.72 -0.46 16.39
CA GLN A 156 16.27 -0.71 16.22
C GLN A 156 15.59 -1.09 17.53
N LEU A 157 16.25 -1.90 18.37
CA LEU A 157 15.69 -2.31 19.66
C LEU A 157 15.62 -1.19 20.69
N GLN A 158 16.42 -0.13 20.53
CA GLN A 158 16.35 1.07 21.38
C GLN A 158 15.25 2.04 20.95
N GLU A 159 14.76 1.95 19.72
CA GLU A 159 13.68 2.80 19.23
C GLU A 159 12.33 2.32 19.81
N PRO A 160 11.45 3.24 20.22
CA PRO A 160 10.11 2.88 20.65
C PRO A 160 9.29 2.42 19.45
N CYS A 161 8.44 1.41 19.65
CA CYS A 161 7.42 1.07 18.68
C CYS A 161 6.47 2.26 18.43
N LYS A 162 5.76 2.27 17.30
CA LYS A 162 4.74 3.31 17.01
C LYS A 162 3.65 3.36 18.09
N CYS A 163 3.29 2.22 18.68
CA CYS A 163 2.35 2.14 19.81
C CYS A 163 2.98 2.51 21.17
N LYS A 164 4.22 3.01 21.17
CA LYS A 164 5.05 3.31 22.36
C LYS A 164 5.51 2.09 23.18
N GLY A 165 5.22 0.87 22.72
CA GLY A 165 5.78 -0.35 23.33
C GLY A 165 7.27 -0.52 23.01
N GLN A 166 7.93 -1.44 23.71
CA GLN A 166 9.33 -1.78 23.49
C GLN A 166 9.46 -2.77 22.34
N LEU A 167 10.47 -2.60 21.50
CA LEU A 167 10.82 -3.55 20.45
C LEU A 167 11.71 -4.66 21.02
N GLN A 168 11.40 -5.90 20.66
CA GLN A 168 12.14 -7.11 21.07
C GLN A 168 12.47 -7.96 19.85
N GLN A 169 13.69 -8.47 19.78
CA GLN A 169 14.09 -9.39 18.73
C GLN A 169 13.63 -10.82 19.09
N ILE A 170 12.94 -11.46 18.15
CA ILE A 170 12.69 -12.90 18.15
C ILE A 170 13.73 -13.52 17.22
N PRO A 171 14.80 -14.12 17.76
CA PRO A 171 15.88 -14.63 16.93
C PRO A 171 15.43 -15.87 16.16
N CYS A 172 15.93 -16.02 14.93
CA CYS A 172 15.81 -17.26 14.17
C CYS A 172 17.11 -18.05 14.27
N ARG A 173 17.01 -19.38 14.33
CA ARG A 173 18.17 -20.29 14.39
C ARG A 173 18.52 -20.90 13.04
N ILE A 174 17.75 -20.57 11.99
CA ILE A 174 17.97 -21.08 10.63
C ILE A 174 19.29 -20.56 10.09
N VAL A 175 20.09 -21.48 9.56
CA VAL A 175 21.33 -21.21 8.84
C VAL A 175 21.22 -21.82 7.47
N SER A 176 21.39 -20.99 6.44
CA SER A 176 21.54 -21.47 5.08
C SER A 176 23.01 -21.52 4.69
N ARG A 177 23.41 -22.57 3.98
CA ARG A 177 24.77 -22.78 3.47
C ARG A 177 24.74 -22.87 1.95
N LEU A 178 25.72 -22.24 1.32
CA LEU A 178 25.95 -22.30 -0.12
C LEU A 178 27.35 -22.88 -0.33
N HIS A 179 27.44 -23.97 -1.08
CA HIS A 179 28.70 -24.59 -1.47
C HIS A 179 28.91 -24.36 -2.96
N GLN A 180 29.83 -23.47 -3.31
CA GLN A 180 30.20 -23.19 -4.70
C GLN A 180 31.30 -24.17 -5.12
N PHE A 181 31.10 -24.88 -6.22
CA PHE A 181 32.02 -25.90 -6.71
C PHE A 181 31.96 -25.96 -8.24
N ARG A 182 32.79 -26.80 -8.87
CA ARG A 182 32.99 -26.80 -10.32
C ARG A 182 31.70 -26.83 -11.14
N HIS A 183 30.73 -27.63 -10.71
CA HIS A 183 29.50 -27.88 -11.47
C HIS A 183 28.32 -26.96 -11.10
N GLY A 184 28.46 -26.11 -10.09
CA GLY A 184 27.41 -25.17 -9.69
C GLY A 184 27.42 -24.80 -8.22
N VAL A 185 26.23 -24.66 -7.64
CA VAL A 185 26.03 -24.28 -6.25
C VAL A 185 25.08 -25.25 -5.55
N TYR A 186 25.57 -25.93 -4.52
CA TYR A 186 24.72 -26.74 -3.65
C TYR A 186 24.19 -25.86 -2.50
N TYR A 187 22.88 -25.69 -2.46
CA TYR A 187 22.18 -24.91 -1.43
C TYR A 187 21.64 -25.83 -0.35
N GLN A 188 21.80 -25.44 0.91
CA GLN A 188 21.17 -26.09 2.06
C GLN A 188 20.50 -25.03 2.93
N ASN A 189 19.24 -25.23 3.27
CA ASN A 189 18.51 -24.41 4.24
C ASN A 189 18.20 -25.25 5.47
N GLY A 190 18.82 -24.96 6.61
CA GLY A 190 18.59 -25.74 7.83
C GLY A 190 17.48 -25.16 8.69
N GLY A 191 16.34 -25.84 8.79
CA GLY A 191 15.33 -25.65 9.84
C GLY A 191 13.87 -25.65 9.39
N ILE A 192 12.97 -25.98 10.31
CA ILE A 192 11.51 -26.02 10.09
C ILE A 192 10.93 -24.63 10.39
N ASN A 193 10.23 -24.07 9.41
CA ASN A 193 9.39 -22.85 9.45
C ASN A 193 10.09 -21.57 9.93
N GLY A 194 10.33 -20.65 9.00
CA GLY A 194 10.58 -19.25 9.29
C GLY A 194 9.43 -18.64 10.13
N PRO A 195 9.65 -17.48 10.77
CA PRO A 195 8.67 -16.95 11.73
C PRO A 195 7.35 -16.44 11.10
N GLN A 196 7.19 -16.46 9.76
CA GLN A 196 6.01 -15.99 9.02
C GLN A 196 5.87 -16.68 7.65
N GLU A 197 4.65 -16.66 7.09
CA GLU A 197 4.29 -17.06 5.72
C GLU A 197 4.95 -16.17 4.66
N SER A 198 5.19 -16.73 3.46
CA SER A 198 5.89 -16.03 2.36
C SER A 198 4.97 -15.01 1.67
N VAL A 199 5.48 -13.81 1.41
CA VAL A 199 4.78 -12.81 0.56
C VAL A 199 4.57 -13.29 -0.88
N ALA A 200 5.29 -14.33 -1.30
CA ALA A 200 5.08 -15.03 -2.57
C ALA A 200 3.65 -15.57 -2.70
N GLU A 201 3.06 -16.01 -1.59
CA GLU A 201 1.72 -16.59 -1.53
C GLU A 201 0.63 -15.54 -1.79
N ILE A 202 0.91 -14.26 -1.53
CA ILE A 202 -0.03 -13.15 -1.73
C ILE A 202 -0.10 -12.75 -3.21
N SER A 203 1.05 -12.63 -3.88
CA SER A 203 1.10 -12.37 -5.32
C SER A 203 2.51 -12.60 -5.89
N PRO A 204 2.65 -13.29 -7.04
CA PRO A 204 3.95 -13.50 -7.67
C PRO A 204 4.59 -12.19 -8.16
N VAL A 205 3.82 -11.11 -8.34
CA VAL A 205 4.36 -9.78 -8.69
C VAL A 205 5.22 -9.21 -7.56
N LEU A 206 4.96 -9.60 -6.30
CA LEU A 206 5.72 -9.15 -5.14
C LEU A 206 7.10 -9.84 -5.02
N LEU A 207 7.34 -10.90 -5.79
CA LEU A 207 8.61 -11.63 -5.81
C LEU A 207 9.72 -10.87 -6.53
N ASN A 208 9.37 -10.07 -7.54
CA ASN A 208 10.36 -9.41 -8.39
C ASN A 208 10.34 -7.90 -8.17
N LYS A 209 11.32 -7.38 -7.42
CA LYS A 209 11.47 -5.95 -7.16
C LYS A 209 11.51 -5.10 -8.43
N ASP A 210 12.11 -5.60 -9.50
CA ASP A 210 12.17 -4.87 -10.77
C ASP A 210 10.87 -4.94 -11.53
N GLN A 211 10.10 -6.02 -11.40
CA GLN A 211 8.72 -6.09 -11.88
C GLN A 211 7.81 -5.13 -11.10
N ILE A 212 7.96 -5.03 -9.77
CA ILE A 212 7.27 -4.02 -8.94
C ILE A 212 7.61 -2.62 -9.44
N LYS A 213 8.89 -2.32 -9.70
CA LYS A 213 9.31 -1.03 -10.25
C LYS A 213 8.73 -0.81 -11.65
N ALA A 214 8.76 -1.82 -12.52
CA ALA A 214 8.26 -1.74 -13.89
C ALA A 214 6.75 -1.48 -13.90
N GLU A 215 5.97 -2.22 -13.12
CA GLU A 215 4.52 -1.99 -12.96
C GLU A 215 4.25 -0.61 -12.35
N LYS A 216 5.03 -0.20 -11.33
CA LYS A 216 4.94 1.17 -10.76
C LYS A 216 5.29 2.24 -11.79
N GLN A 217 6.27 2.00 -12.65
CA GLN A 217 6.71 2.95 -13.66
C GLN A 217 5.73 3.01 -14.84
N LYS A 218 5.14 1.88 -15.22
CA LYS A 218 4.05 1.76 -16.20
C LYS A 218 2.78 2.46 -15.71
N ALA A 219 2.44 2.33 -14.43
CA ALA A 219 1.35 3.08 -13.82
C ALA A 219 1.64 4.60 -13.83
N LYS A 220 2.89 5.01 -13.64
CA LYS A 220 3.30 6.43 -13.68
C LYS A 220 3.42 7.01 -15.09
N SER A 221 3.86 6.22 -16.07
CA SER A 221 4.12 6.67 -17.44
C SER A 221 2.86 6.78 -18.30
N LYS A 222 1.75 6.17 -17.86
CA LYS A 222 0.44 6.25 -18.53
C LYS A 222 -0.30 7.58 -18.32
N ASN A 223 0.25 8.53 -17.58
CA ASN A 223 -0.34 9.87 -17.46
C ASN A 223 -0.20 10.63 -18.79
N LYS A 224 -1.10 10.36 -19.73
CA LYS A 224 -1.47 11.30 -20.79
C LYS A 224 -2.07 12.53 -20.11
N GLY A 225 -1.87 13.71 -20.70
CA GLY A 225 -2.17 15.00 -20.08
C GLY A 225 -3.60 15.16 -19.55
N PRO A 226 -3.90 16.26 -18.84
CA PRO A 226 -5.19 16.48 -18.18
C PRO A 226 -6.41 16.42 -19.13
N GLU A 227 -6.23 16.66 -20.43
CA GLU A 227 -7.28 16.56 -21.45
C GLU A 227 -7.82 15.13 -21.66
N ASP A 228 -7.10 14.10 -21.22
CA ASP A 228 -7.50 12.69 -21.38
C ASP A 228 -8.11 12.09 -20.10
N PHE A 229 -8.23 12.86 -19.01
CA PHE A 229 -8.73 12.31 -17.74
C PHE A 229 -10.18 11.82 -17.84
N ILE A 230 -11.07 12.57 -18.48
CA ILE A 230 -12.49 12.18 -18.59
C ILE A 230 -12.63 10.89 -19.40
N SER A 231 -11.91 10.79 -20.52
CA SER A 231 -11.86 9.58 -21.35
C SER A 231 -11.29 8.39 -20.58
N GLN A 232 -10.17 8.58 -19.86
CA GLN A 232 -9.57 7.54 -19.03
C GLN A 232 -10.46 7.12 -17.86
N PHE A 233 -11.14 8.07 -17.21
CA PHE A 233 -12.07 7.80 -16.12
C PHE A 233 -13.27 7.01 -16.62
N SER A 234 -13.82 7.39 -17.78
CA SER A 234 -14.92 6.67 -18.43
C SER A 234 -14.51 5.24 -18.80
N ALA A 235 -13.33 5.07 -19.43
CA ALA A 235 -12.80 3.76 -19.75
C ALA A 235 -12.49 2.92 -18.51
N PHE A 236 -12.07 3.56 -17.41
CA PHE A 236 -11.83 2.88 -16.14
C PHE A 236 -13.14 2.39 -15.51
N GLU A 237 -14.19 3.20 -15.52
CA GLU A 237 -15.52 2.80 -15.03
C GLU A 237 -16.11 1.67 -15.87
N GLU A 238 -16.02 1.75 -17.20
CA GLU A 238 -16.48 0.68 -18.10
C GLU A 238 -15.75 -0.64 -17.83
N LYS A 239 -14.44 -0.56 -17.58
CA LYS A 239 -13.61 -1.73 -17.29
C LYS A 239 -13.86 -2.31 -15.88
N HIS A 240 -14.30 -1.47 -14.93
CA HIS A 240 -14.48 -1.83 -13.53
C HIS A 240 -15.90 -1.48 -13.06
N PRO A 241 -16.92 -2.15 -13.60
CA PRO A 241 -18.30 -1.86 -13.27
C PRO A 241 -18.55 -2.06 -11.77
N GLY A 242 -19.23 -1.10 -11.14
CA GLY A 242 -19.56 -1.13 -9.71
C GLY A 242 -18.43 -0.69 -8.77
N PHE A 243 -17.19 -0.48 -9.26
CA PHE A 243 -16.09 -0.05 -8.40
C PHE A 243 -16.15 1.45 -8.05
N ILE A 244 -16.55 2.30 -9.00
CA ILE A 244 -16.86 3.70 -8.73
C ILE A 244 -18.27 3.74 -8.14
N ARG A 245 -18.38 4.12 -6.86
CA ARG A 245 -19.64 4.12 -6.13
C ARG A 245 -20.43 5.40 -6.35
N SER A 246 -19.76 6.54 -6.27
CA SER A 246 -20.35 7.85 -6.52
C SER A 246 -19.30 8.82 -7.04
N ARG A 247 -19.79 9.89 -7.67
CA ARG A 247 -18.96 10.93 -8.28
C ARG A 247 -19.70 12.26 -8.27
N GLU A 248 -19.02 13.27 -7.77
CA GLU A 248 -19.41 14.67 -7.85
C GLU A 248 -18.26 15.42 -8.55
N PHE A 249 -18.58 16.22 -9.57
CA PHE A 249 -17.62 17.04 -10.29
C PHE A 249 -18.09 18.49 -10.31
N GLY A 250 -17.22 19.42 -9.92
CA GLY A 250 -17.54 20.84 -9.85
C GLY A 250 -16.59 21.59 -8.93
N SER A 251 -17.10 22.65 -8.29
CA SER A 251 -16.39 23.34 -7.21
C SER A 251 -16.04 22.39 -6.06
N VAL A 252 -16.98 21.50 -5.73
CA VAL A 252 -16.77 20.32 -4.90
C VAL A 252 -16.58 19.13 -5.83
N THR A 253 -15.47 18.43 -5.68
CA THR A 253 -15.18 17.21 -6.43
C THR A 253 -14.87 16.09 -5.45
N VAL A 254 -15.74 15.07 -5.46
CA VAL A 254 -15.60 13.88 -4.62
C VAL A 254 -15.80 12.65 -5.50
N ILE A 255 -14.82 11.75 -5.50
CA ILE A 255 -14.92 10.47 -6.21
C ILE A 255 -14.81 9.39 -5.15
N THR A 256 -15.85 8.58 -5.03
CA THR A 256 -15.93 7.53 -4.04
C THR A 256 -15.86 6.16 -4.70
N VAL A 257 -15.02 5.29 -4.14
CA VAL A 257 -14.79 3.94 -4.65
C VAL A 257 -15.00 2.90 -3.56
N GLN A 258 -15.50 1.75 -3.97
CA GLN A 258 -15.84 0.64 -3.08
C GLN A 258 -15.79 -0.67 -3.88
N THR A 259 -15.21 -1.72 -3.30
CA THR A 259 -15.33 -3.08 -3.85
C THR A 259 -16.45 -3.84 -3.14
N ASP A 260 -16.93 -4.95 -3.71
CA ASP A 260 -17.90 -5.81 -3.05
C ASP A 260 -17.40 -6.32 -1.69
N PHE A 261 -16.10 -6.63 -1.58
CA PHE A 261 -15.48 -6.98 -0.30
C PHE A 261 -15.60 -5.84 0.71
N MET A 262 -15.28 -4.61 0.32
CA MET A 262 -15.39 -3.45 1.21
C MET A 262 -16.83 -3.23 1.66
N ALA A 263 -17.80 -3.33 0.74
CA ALA A 263 -19.22 -3.20 1.04
C ALA A 263 -19.69 -4.28 2.02
N SER A 264 -19.28 -5.54 1.80
CA SER A 264 -19.66 -6.68 2.65
C SER A 264 -19.24 -6.54 4.11
N LEU A 265 -18.23 -5.72 4.39
CA LEU A 265 -17.75 -5.48 5.74
C LEU A 265 -18.51 -4.37 6.48
N LEU A 266 -19.27 -3.54 5.75
CA LEU A 266 -20.03 -2.44 6.34
C LEU A 266 -21.29 -2.90 7.08
N VAL A 267 -21.82 -4.08 6.74
CA VAL A 267 -22.97 -4.70 7.42
C VAL A 267 -22.48 -5.94 8.15
N LYS A 268 -22.62 -5.95 9.48
CA LYS A 268 -22.21 -7.09 10.33
C LYS A 268 -23.44 -7.90 10.73
N MET A 269 -23.31 -9.22 10.73
CA MET A 269 -24.39 -10.15 11.12
C MET A 269 -24.44 -10.40 12.63
N GLU A 270 -23.33 -10.14 13.34
CA GLU A 270 -23.19 -10.36 14.76
C GLU A 270 -22.55 -9.14 15.43
N ASP A 271 -23.08 -8.78 16.59
CA ASP A 271 -22.49 -7.76 17.44
C ASP A 271 -21.12 -8.24 17.94
N GLN A 272 -20.10 -7.47 17.60
CA GLN A 272 -18.77 -7.62 18.15
C GLN A 272 -18.67 -6.82 19.46
N GLU A 273 -17.61 -7.05 20.25
CA GLU A 273 -17.33 -6.21 21.43
C GLU A 273 -17.47 -4.72 21.08
N GLU A 274 -18.10 -3.93 21.97
CA GLU A 274 -18.43 -2.52 21.75
C GLU A 274 -17.26 -1.67 21.23
N SER A 275 -16.02 -2.06 21.54
CA SER A 275 -14.80 -1.33 21.16
C SER A 275 -14.39 -1.49 19.69
N ILE A 276 -14.85 -2.53 19.01
CA ILE A 276 -14.54 -2.86 17.60
C ILE A 276 -15.79 -2.90 16.72
N ASN A 277 -16.96 -2.62 17.31
CA ASN A 277 -18.21 -2.48 16.58
C ASN A 277 -18.36 -1.06 16.01
N GLY A 278 -18.82 -0.96 14.76
CA GLY A 278 -19.00 0.32 14.06
C GLY A 278 -17.91 0.71 13.05
N ILE A 279 -18.06 1.94 12.55
CA ILE A 279 -17.26 2.55 11.48
C ILE A 279 -16.40 3.67 12.06
N VAL A 280 -15.19 3.85 11.54
CA VAL A 280 -14.31 4.98 11.88
C VAL A 280 -13.95 5.73 10.61
N SER A 281 -14.32 7.01 10.53
CA SER A 281 -14.03 7.87 9.39
C SER A 281 -12.95 8.90 9.70
N ASP A 282 -11.99 9.05 8.79
CA ASP A 282 -10.91 10.03 8.89
C ASP A 282 -10.51 10.61 7.53
N ALA A 283 -9.96 11.82 7.54
CA ALA A 283 -9.48 12.51 6.35
C ALA A 283 -7.96 12.71 6.42
N ALA A 284 -7.23 11.96 5.60
CA ALA A 284 -5.78 12.04 5.53
C ALA A 284 -5.32 13.23 4.67
N HIS A 285 -4.75 14.23 5.35
CA HIS A 285 -4.04 15.34 4.71
C HIS A 285 -2.67 14.89 4.16
N GLY A 286 -2.27 15.45 3.02
CA GLY A 286 -0.92 15.25 2.47
C GLY A 286 -0.69 13.92 1.76
N TYR A 287 -1.72 13.10 1.61
CA TYR A 287 -1.66 11.91 0.74
C TYR A 287 -1.50 12.31 -0.73
N TRP A 288 -2.21 13.35 -1.16
CA TRP A 288 -2.16 13.88 -2.51
C TRP A 288 -1.10 14.98 -2.67
N LYS A 289 -0.62 15.15 -3.90
CA LYS A 289 0.35 16.21 -4.24
C LYS A 289 -0.21 17.62 -3.99
N ILE A 290 -1.49 17.82 -4.28
CA ILE A 290 -2.20 19.06 -3.99
C ILE A 290 -2.66 19.01 -2.54
N LYS A 291 -2.17 19.94 -1.71
CA LYS A 291 -2.36 19.91 -0.25
C LYS A 291 -3.81 20.11 0.21
N THR A 292 -4.65 20.74 -0.62
CA THR A 292 -6.08 20.91 -0.34
C THR A 292 -6.86 19.62 -0.53
N ASN A 293 -6.34 18.69 -1.34
CA ASN A 293 -7.01 17.44 -1.62
C ASN A 293 -6.81 16.45 -0.48
N LEU A 294 -7.83 15.65 -0.23
CA LEU A 294 -7.88 14.69 0.88
C LEU A 294 -8.15 13.28 0.37
N LEU A 295 -7.58 12.33 1.08
CA LEU A 295 -8.02 10.95 1.03
C LEU A 295 -8.92 10.73 2.25
N ILE A 296 -10.22 10.54 2.02
CA ILE A 296 -11.19 10.28 3.08
C ILE A 296 -11.45 8.77 3.10
N ILE A 297 -11.37 8.15 4.27
CA ILE A 297 -11.56 6.71 4.43
C ILE A 297 -12.53 6.48 5.57
N SER A 298 -13.54 5.65 5.34
CA SER A 298 -14.34 5.05 6.41
C SER A 298 -13.95 3.59 6.54
N SER A 299 -13.42 3.22 7.70
CA SER A 299 -12.85 1.91 7.98
C SER A 299 -13.70 1.13 8.97
N VAL A 300 -13.66 -0.18 8.85
CA VAL A 300 -14.32 -1.13 9.75
C VAL A 300 -13.31 -2.18 10.20
N TYR A 301 -13.47 -2.69 11.41
CA TYR A 301 -12.64 -3.78 11.89
C TYR A 301 -13.05 -5.10 11.22
N CYS A 302 -12.09 -5.81 10.62
CA CYS A 302 -12.27 -7.10 9.98
C CYS A 302 -11.71 -8.20 10.89
N PRO A 303 -12.57 -9.01 11.58
CA PRO A 303 -12.11 -10.03 12.51
C PRO A 303 -11.20 -11.10 11.86
N PRO A 304 -11.48 -11.62 10.65
CA PRO A 304 -10.58 -12.58 10.01
C PRO A 304 -9.16 -12.04 9.80
N LEU A 305 -9.03 -10.75 9.47
CA LEU A 305 -7.74 -10.10 9.23
C LEU A 305 -7.14 -9.45 10.49
N GLN A 306 -7.89 -9.45 11.60
CA GLN A 306 -7.53 -8.81 12.87
C GLN A 306 -7.06 -7.35 12.72
N CYS A 307 -7.60 -6.62 11.73
CA CYS A 307 -7.18 -5.25 11.45
C CYS A 307 -8.32 -4.38 10.91
N TRP A 308 -8.12 -3.06 10.97
CA TRP A 308 -9.01 -2.09 10.34
C TRP A 308 -8.76 -2.06 8.84
N VAL A 309 -9.83 -2.26 8.08
CA VAL A 309 -9.79 -2.24 6.62
C VAL A 309 -10.77 -1.19 6.08
N PRO A 310 -10.51 -0.61 4.89
CA PRO A 310 -11.42 0.34 4.29
C PRO A 310 -12.77 -0.32 3.96
N GLY A 311 -13.87 0.27 4.41
CA GLY A 311 -15.22 -0.04 3.94
C GLY A 311 -15.63 0.84 2.76
N ILE A 312 -15.04 2.03 2.64
CA ILE A 312 -15.18 2.92 1.49
C ILE A 312 -14.03 3.95 1.47
N ILE A 313 -13.62 4.37 0.27
CA ILE A 313 -12.51 5.32 0.07
C ILE A 313 -12.99 6.45 -0.83
N SER A 314 -12.59 7.69 -0.55
CA SER A 314 -12.90 8.83 -1.41
C SER A 314 -11.70 9.73 -1.64
N TYR A 315 -11.53 10.14 -2.89
CA TYR A 315 -10.82 11.35 -3.24
C TYR A 315 -11.73 12.54 -2.97
N SER A 316 -11.18 13.61 -2.40
CA SER A 316 -11.85 14.91 -2.27
C SER A 316 -10.88 16.03 -2.63
N ASN A 317 -11.33 17.07 -3.33
CA ASN A 317 -10.52 18.28 -3.59
C ASN A 317 -10.52 19.30 -2.42
N GLY A 318 -11.22 19.00 -1.31
CA GLY A 318 -11.33 19.88 -0.15
C GLY A 318 -11.91 19.21 1.11
N SER A 319 -12.13 20.01 2.16
CA SER A 319 -12.62 19.59 3.50
C SER A 319 -13.91 20.31 3.94
N SER A 320 -14.69 20.89 3.02
CA SER A 320 -15.95 21.55 3.42
C SER A 320 -17.01 20.52 3.85
N GLN A 321 -18.07 20.98 4.50
CA GLN A 321 -19.25 20.17 4.80
C GLN A 321 -19.78 19.41 3.58
N GLU A 322 -19.82 20.08 2.43
CA GLU A 322 -20.33 19.50 1.17
C GLU A 322 -19.44 18.36 0.66
N HIS A 323 -18.12 18.45 0.80
CA HIS A 323 -17.21 17.35 0.46
C HIS A 323 -17.49 16.11 1.31
N TYR A 324 -17.67 16.30 2.62
CA TYR A 324 -17.97 15.20 3.53
C TYR A 324 -19.38 14.64 3.33
N LEU A 325 -20.36 15.48 2.95
CA LEU A 325 -21.70 15.03 2.58
C LEU A 325 -21.63 13.97 1.48
N HIS A 326 -20.91 14.21 0.38
CA HIS A 326 -20.81 13.23 -0.70
C HIS A 326 -20.14 11.93 -0.27
N HIS A 327 -19.11 11.99 0.58
CA HIS A 327 -18.48 10.80 1.14
C HIS A 327 -19.45 9.98 2.00
N PHE A 328 -20.12 10.63 2.94
CA PHE A 328 -21.03 9.94 3.87
C PHE A 328 -22.31 9.45 3.18
N LEU A 329 -22.82 10.18 2.19
CA LEU A 329 -23.98 9.74 1.41
C LEU A 329 -23.65 8.44 0.66
N ALA A 330 -22.49 8.37 0.01
CA ALA A 330 -22.03 7.15 -0.66
C ALA A 330 -21.79 5.99 0.32
N LEU A 331 -21.31 6.29 1.54
CA LEU A 331 -21.20 5.30 2.62
C LEU A 331 -22.57 4.74 3.01
N PHE A 332 -23.56 5.61 3.25
CA PHE A 332 -24.91 5.21 3.66
C PHE A 332 -25.62 4.41 2.58
N GLU A 333 -25.51 4.84 1.32
CA GLU A 333 -26.01 4.06 0.19
C GLU A 333 -25.30 2.70 0.09
N GLY A 334 -23.99 2.63 0.33
CA GLY A 334 -23.23 1.38 0.36
C GLY A 334 -23.75 0.40 1.43
N ILE A 335 -23.96 0.91 2.65
CA ILE A 335 -24.53 0.14 3.78
C ILE A 335 -25.94 -0.35 3.43
N ALA A 336 -26.80 0.54 2.92
CA ALA A 336 -28.19 0.23 2.63
C ALA A 336 -28.31 -0.86 1.56
N ILE A 337 -27.57 -0.74 0.45
CA ILE A 337 -27.57 -1.76 -0.61
C ILE A 337 -27.09 -3.10 -0.07
N GLU A 338 -26.05 -3.12 0.77
CA GLU A 338 -25.55 -4.38 1.33
C GLU A 338 -26.52 -4.99 2.33
N ALA A 339 -27.20 -4.19 3.15
CA ALA A 339 -28.23 -4.65 4.08
C ALA A 339 -29.42 -5.26 3.33
N GLU A 340 -29.91 -4.58 2.28
CA GLU A 340 -31.01 -5.06 1.45
C GLU A 340 -30.66 -6.35 0.70
N LYS A 341 -29.42 -6.47 0.18
CA LYS A 341 -28.93 -7.72 -0.41
C LYS A 341 -28.97 -8.90 0.56
N ARG A 342 -28.93 -8.63 1.87
CA ARG A 342 -28.99 -9.61 2.96
C ARG A 342 -30.38 -9.74 3.58
N ASP A 343 -31.40 -9.12 2.98
CA ASP A 343 -32.77 -9.09 3.50
C ASP A 343 -32.85 -8.51 4.92
N MET A 344 -31.98 -7.53 5.22
CA MET A 344 -31.95 -6.80 6.47
C MET A 344 -32.63 -5.44 6.33
N ASN A 345 -33.42 -5.07 7.34
CA ASN A 345 -33.99 -3.74 7.42
C ASN A 345 -32.89 -2.68 7.58
N VAL A 346 -32.97 -1.62 6.78
CA VAL A 346 -32.08 -0.48 6.93
C VAL A 346 -32.58 0.38 8.09
N THR A 347 -31.87 0.35 9.21
CA THR A 347 -32.18 1.16 10.41
C THR A 347 -31.13 2.25 10.65
N ASP A 348 -31.44 3.22 11.49
CA ASP A 348 -30.55 4.34 11.78
C ASP A 348 -29.22 3.89 12.41
N GLU A 349 -29.26 2.84 13.24
CA GLU A 349 -28.12 2.31 13.98
C GLU A 349 -27.00 1.80 13.07
N LEU A 350 -27.34 1.34 11.86
CA LEU A 350 -26.37 0.88 10.87
C LEU A 350 -25.40 1.99 10.44
N PHE A 351 -25.77 3.25 10.63
CA PHE A 351 -24.97 4.41 10.24
C PHE A 351 -24.09 4.95 11.37
N GLY A 352 -24.10 4.31 12.56
CA GLY A 352 -23.26 4.69 13.69
C GLY A 352 -21.78 4.80 13.32
N ASN A 353 -21.16 5.94 13.62
CA ASN A 353 -19.82 6.25 13.13
C ASN A 353 -19.00 7.06 14.14
N VAL A 354 -17.71 6.76 14.20
CA VAL A 354 -16.70 7.50 14.94
C VAL A 354 -15.96 8.44 13.98
N VAL A 355 -16.15 9.74 14.16
CA VAL A 355 -15.50 10.78 13.34
C VAL A 355 -14.47 11.56 14.14
N ASP A 356 -13.60 12.30 13.45
CA ASP A 356 -12.82 13.35 14.11
C ASP A 356 -13.72 14.55 14.47
N PHE A 357 -13.25 15.42 15.37
CA PHE A 357 -14.03 16.59 15.82
C PHE A 357 -14.03 17.74 14.81
N GLY A 358 -13.70 17.50 13.55
CA GLY A 358 -13.73 18.49 12.48
C GLY A 358 -15.15 18.95 12.20
N GLY A 359 -15.39 20.27 12.29
CA GLY A 359 -16.72 20.85 12.06
C GLY A 359 -17.32 20.47 10.70
N GLY A 360 -16.49 20.40 9.65
CA GLY A 360 -16.90 19.95 8.32
C GLY A 360 -17.33 18.49 8.26
N GLN A 361 -16.63 17.58 8.94
CA GLN A 361 -16.98 16.15 8.97
C GLN A 361 -18.33 15.93 9.65
N ARG A 362 -18.49 16.49 10.86
CA ARG A 362 -19.75 16.37 11.62
C ARG A 362 -20.93 16.95 10.84
N ALA A 363 -20.78 18.16 10.30
CA ALA A 363 -21.85 18.79 9.52
C ALA A 363 -22.15 18.01 8.25
N GLY A 364 -21.13 17.47 7.57
CA GLY A 364 -21.29 16.66 6.37
C GLY A 364 -22.01 15.34 6.64
N PHE A 365 -21.68 14.65 7.73
CA PHE A 365 -22.37 13.43 8.16
C PHE A 365 -23.86 13.68 8.40
N ILE A 366 -24.19 14.73 9.17
CA ILE A 366 -25.59 15.07 9.47
C ILE A 366 -26.35 15.39 8.18
N ALA A 367 -25.76 16.19 7.29
CA ALA A 367 -26.39 16.56 6.02
C ALA A 367 -26.60 15.33 5.11
N ALA A 368 -25.61 14.44 5.02
CA ALA A 368 -25.73 13.18 4.27
C ALA A 368 -26.83 12.27 4.85
N PHE A 369 -26.97 12.20 6.17
CA PHE A 369 -27.95 11.35 6.83
C PHE A 369 -29.37 11.83 6.53
N ILE A 370 -29.59 13.14 6.64
CA ILE A 370 -30.85 13.78 6.26
C ILE A 370 -31.15 13.51 4.79
N GLN A 371 -30.18 13.71 3.89
CA GLN A 371 -30.36 13.51 2.46
C GLN A 371 -30.68 12.06 2.11
N PHE A 372 -29.93 11.10 2.67
CA PHE A 372 -30.15 9.67 2.47
C PHE A 372 -31.60 9.29 2.80
N TRP A 373 -32.07 9.72 3.97
CA TRP A 373 -33.41 9.39 4.44
C TRP A 373 -34.52 10.11 3.68
N ARG A 374 -34.31 11.38 3.28
CA ARG A 374 -35.29 12.11 2.46
C ARG A 374 -35.44 11.56 1.05
N ASN A 375 -34.42 10.88 0.54
CA ASN A 375 -34.49 10.21 -0.75
C ASN A 375 -35.29 8.90 -0.69
N ARG A 376 -35.64 8.40 0.50
CA ARG A 376 -36.45 7.20 0.68
C ARG A 376 -37.92 7.58 0.85
N SER A 377 -38.76 7.05 -0.03
CA SER A 377 -40.20 7.35 -0.08
C SER A 377 -40.98 6.98 1.18
N GLU A 378 -40.45 6.06 1.98
CA GLU A 378 -41.10 5.51 3.18
C GLU A 378 -40.82 6.33 4.44
N ASN A 379 -39.95 7.36 4.38
CA ASN A 379 -39.59 8.15 5.54
C ASN A 379 -40.39 9.47 5.60
N ASP A 380 -41.17 9.64 6.66
CA ASP A 380 -42.01 10.81 6.94
C ASP A 380 -41.43 11.76 8.00
N ARG A 381 -40.25 11.44 8.55
CA ARG A 381 -39.58 12.23 9.59
C ARG A 381 -39.18 13.61 9.08
N SER A 382 -39.31 14.60 9.95
CA SER A 382 -38.87 15.97 9.71
C SER A 382 -37.34 16.10 9.65
N ILE A 383 -36.85 17.21 9.08
CA ILE A 383 -35.40 17.51 9.01
C ILE A 383 -34.81 17.61 10.42
N GLU A 384 -35.55 18.22 11.36
CA GLU A 384 -35.15 18.40 12.75
C GLU A 384 -35.03 17.06 13.48
N GLU A 385 -35.95 16.13 13.25
CA GLU A 385 -35.88 14.77 13.82
C GLU A 385 -34.68 14.02 13.27
N LEU A 386 -34.48 14.02 11.94
CA LEU A 386 -33.34 13.36 11.30
C LEU A 386 -31.99 13.92 11.77
N SER A 387 -31.90 15.25 11.90
CA SER A 387 -30.70 15.93 12.43
C SER A 387 -30.40 15.53 13.88
N THR A 388 -31.45 15.43 14.71
CA THR A 388 -31.34 15.00 16.10
C THR A 388 -30.81 13.57 16.17
N VAL A 389 -31.41 12.65 15.42
CA VAL A 389 -30.98 11.25 15.36
C VAL A 389 -29.53 11.15 14.86
N ALA A 390 -29.18 11.80 13.75
CA ALA A 390 -27.82 11.80 13.20
C ALA A 390 -26.77 12.20 14.23
N THR A 391 -27.09 13.17 15.11
CA THR A 391 -26.18 13.60 16.17
C THR A 391 -25.93 12.52 17.22
N THR A 392 -26.91 11.66 17.51
CA THR A 392 -26.76 10.55 18.48
C THR A 392 -25.90 9.39 17.96
N LEU A 393 -25.89 9.21 16.63
CA LEU A 393 -25.14 8.18 15.90
C LEU A 393 -23.65 8.52 15.80
N LEU A 394 -23.30 9.80 15.94
CA LEU A 394 -21.92 10.25 15.95
C LEU A 394 -21.27 10.05 17.31
N LYS A 395 -20.16 9.32 17.33
CA LYS A 395 -19.28 9.21 18.49
C LYS A 395 -17.96 9.93 18.21
N GLY A 396 -17.41 10.59 19.23
CA GLY A 396 -16.10 11.24 19.13
C GLY A 396 -14.97 10.24 19.39
N CYS A 397 -13.87 10.34 18.65
CA CYS A 397 -12.69 9.53 18.90
C CYS A 397 -11.97 9.95 20.20
N ARG A 398 -11.86 9.04 21.18
CA ARG A 398 -11.18 9.28 22.48
C ARG A 398 -9.72 9.70 22.31
N GLN A 399 -9.00 9.17 21.32
CA GLN A 399 -7.61 9.54 21.06
C GLN A 399 -7.50 10.96 20.54
N HIS A 400 -8.39 11.38 19.64
CA HIS A 400 -8.45 12.77 19.18
C HIS A 400 -8.84 13.72 20.31
N PHE A 401 -9.76 13.34 21.18
CA PHE A 401 -10.07 14.13 22.38
C PHE A 401 -8.84 14.30 23.28
N ARG A 402 -8.14 13.21 23.60
CA ARG A 402 -6.89 13.25 24.39
C ARG A 402 -5.83 14.13 23.75
N ALA A 403 -5.62 13.99 22.43
CA ALA A 403 -4.65 14.78 21.70
C ALA A 403 -5.00 16.28 21.71
N GLN A 404 -6.29 16.62 21.61
CA GLN A 404 -6.76 18.01 21.74
C GLN A 404 -6.55 18.56 23.15
N VAL A 405 -6.92 17.81 24.18
CA VAL A 405 -6.69 18.21 25.59
C VAL A 405 -5.20 18.41 25.86
N GLN A 406 -4.34 17.52 25.37
CA GLN A 406 -2.89 17.63 25.51
C GLN A 406 -2.32 18.84 24.73
N ARG A 407 -2.91 19.19 23.58
CA ARG A 407 -2.55 20.41 22.86
C ARG A 407 -2.92 21.63 23.69
N ILE A 408 -4.13 21.70 24.23
CA ILE A 408 -4.60 22.80 25.08
C ILE A 408 -3.74 22.93 26.34
N SER A 409 -3.38 21.83 27.00
CA SER A 409 -2.51 21.86 28.18
C SER A 409 -1.11 22.40 27.89
N ASN A 410 -0.68 22.32 26.63
CA ASN A 410 0.63 22.83 26.18
C ASN A 410 0.54 24.25 25.59
N ILE A 411 -0.66 24.85 25.50
CA ILE A 411 -0.82 26.26 25.11
C ILE A 411 -0.49 27.11 26.34
N SER A 412 0.69 27.74 26.31
CA SER A 412 1.18 28.65 27.36
C SER A 412 0.68 30.09 27.22
N ALA A 413 -0.07 30.40 26.17
CA ALA A 413 -0.59 31.74 25.88
C ALA A 413 -2.11 31.68 25.64
N VAL A 414 -2.89 31.73 26.73
CA VAL A 414 -4.33 31.99 26.65
C VAL A 414 -4.51 33.50 26.70
N VAL A 415 -4.98 34.09 25.59
CA VAL A 415 -5.31 35.52 25.54
C VAL A 415 -6.64 35.71 26.27
N HIS A 416 -6.68 36.67 27.20
CA HIS A 416 -7.89 36.99 27.95
C HIS A 416 -8.98 37.53 26.99
N PRO A 417 -10.24 37.11 27.11
CA PRO A 417 -11.33 37.47 26.19
C PRO A 417 -11.74 38.96 26.18
N SER A 418 -10.96 39.84 26.81
CA SER A 418 -11.21 41.29 26.88
C SER A 418 -10.12 42.11 26.20
N LEU A 419 -9.49 41.58 25.14
CA LEU A 419 -8.58 42.31 24.25
C LEU A 419 -9.23 42.52 22.89
#